data_AF-A0A7C2K5Q3-F1
#
_entry.id   AF-A0A7C2K5Q3-F1
#
_cell.length_a   1.000
_cell.length_b   1.000
_cell.length_c   1.000
_cell.angle_alpha   90.00
_cell.angle_beta   90.00
_cell.angle_gamma   90.00
#
_symmetry.space_group_name_H-M   'P 1'
#
loop_
_entity.id
_entity.type
_entity.pdbx_description
1 polymer ?
#
loop_
_entity_poly.entity_id
_entity_poly.type
_entity_poly.pdbx_seq_one_letter_code
_entity_poly.pdbx_strand_id
1 'polypeptide(L)'
;MFKNLIATLMFTSLVFGGGRESQMAKEIKRMKFNPLKWEVPEVGKEINKTVLPSGTIVYSKENSTLPIIEVTIFIKAGAAYLPEGYGLVPELLLRNMLRGGTKSFSPEELIDSIEYNAIQIRHRSENEYCSITFTFDKKARDLVEKLIYEILFAPRIDESVLNLEKARLMDDWRRTLDDPDEVLNTLTTMILYRGTPLEIAPDTLRLINITRTELLEIHKKFFQPKNMSVSIVGDFDIDWLEKFSRSTFNEDLNDSTVLVIPKSLPVEGKKVYFCQRPIEQGYVMLVQDAPNGYFDDVFKLFILSDILGGGFNSKIVSKVRNELGLAYETYAYFNILS
;
A
#
# COMPACT_ATOMS: atom_id res chain seq x y z
N MET A 1 -22.11 49.79 -35.61
CA MET A 1 -21.25 49.03 -36.54
C MET A 1 -20.49 47.86 -35.90
N PHE A 2 -20.06 47.93 -34.63
CA PHE A 2 -19.28 46.85 -33.98
C PHE A 2 -20.07 45.61 -33.50
N LYS A 3 -21.38 45.72 -33.25
CA LYS A 3 -22.20 44.57 -32.79
C LYS A 3 -22.50 43.53 -33.86
N ASN A 4 -22.52 43.92 -35.14
CA ASN A 4 -22.82 43.00 -36.25
C ASN A 4 -21.56 42.24 -36.75
N LEU A 5 -20.35 42.73 -36.43
CA LEU A 5 -19.10 42.07 -36.82
C LEU A 5 -18.79 40.85 -35.93
N ILE A 6 -19.08 40.95 -34.63
CA ILE A 6 -18.86 39.86 -33.65
C ILE A 6 -19.90 38.74 -33.83
N ALA A 7 -21.16 39.08 -34.11
CA ALA A 7 -22.20 38.08 -34.40
C ALA A 7 -21.92 37.30 -35.70
N THR A 8 -21.32 37.94 -36.71
CA THR A 8 -20.96 37.28 -37.97
C THR A 8 -19.74 36.37 -37.79
N LEU A 9 -18.74 36.77 -36.99
CA LEU A 9 -17.57 35.95 -36.65
C LEU A 9 -17.91 34.71 -35.80
N MET A 10 -18.88 34.81 -34.87
CA MET A 10 -19.34 33.65 -34.09
C MET A 10 -20.26 32.70 -34.89
N PHE A 11 -21.00 33.18 -35.90
CA PHE A 11 -21.79 32.29 -36.75
C PHE A 11 -20.94 31.53 -37.77
N THR A 12 -19.82 32.10 -38.22
CA THR A 12 -18.90 31.40 -39.13
C THR A 12 -18.08 30.27 -38.48
N SER A 13 -17.92 30.27 -37.15
CA SER A 13 -17.27 29.14 -36.43
C SER A 13 -18.25 28.00 -36.12
N LEU A 14 -19.56 28.26 -36.06
CA LEU A 14 -20.59 27.25 -35.79
C LEU A 14 -21.10 26.51 -37.03
N VAL A 15 -20.98 27.08 -38.24
CA VAL A 15 -21.45 26.43 -39.49
C VAL A 15 -20.39 25.49 -40.11
N PHE A 16 -19.14 25.49 -39.61
CA PHE A 16 -18.07 24.57 -40.05
C PHE A 16 -17.61 23.57 -38.97
N GLY A 17 -18.29 23.50 -37.82
CA GLY A 17 -18.00 22.57 -36.72
C GLY A 17 -18.46 21.13 -36.94
N GLY A 18 -18.76 20.73 -38.18
CA GLY A 18 -19.00 19.34 -38.52
C GLY A 18 -17.68 18.55 -38.45
N GLY A 19 -17.43 17.92 -37.30
CA GLY A 19 -16.55 16.74 -37.14
C GLY A 19 -15.27 16.72 -37.99
N ARG A 20 -14.53 17.82 -38.09
CA ARG A 20 -13.26 17.81 -38.81
C ARG A 20 -12.22 17.17 -37.92
N GLU A 21 -12.03 15.86 -38.10
CA GLU A 21 -10.86 15.17 -37.61
C GLU A 21 -9.60 15.97 -37.90
N SER A 22 -8.77 16.14 -36.87
CA SER A 22 -7.48 16.79 -37.00
C SER A 22 -6.63 16.07 -38.06
N GLN A 23 -5.70 16.79 -38.68
CA GLN A 23 -4.78 16.20 -39.65
C GLN A 23 -4.01 15.01 -39.07
N MET A 24 -3.63 15.12 -37.79
CA MET A 24 -3.02 14.05 -37.02
C MET A 24 -3.95 12.83 -36.85
N ALA A 25 -5.23 13.03 -36.54
CA ALA A 25 -6.19 11.92 -36.45
C ALA A 25 -6.36 11.19 -37.80
N LYS A 26 -6.38 11.94 -38.90
CA LYS A 26 -6.43 11.37 -40.26
C LYS A 26 -5.16 10.60 -40.62
N GLU A 27 -4.00 11.08 -40.18
CA GLU A 27 -2.72 10.40 -40.39
C GLU A 27 -2.63 9.10 -39.58
N ILE A 28 -3.02 9.11 -38.30
CA ILE A 28 -3.07 7.91 -37.46
C ILE A 28 -4.00 6.85 -38.06
N LYS A 29 -5.18 7.25 -38.56
CA LYS A 29 -6.12 6.32 -39.21
C LYS A 29 -5.60 5.71 -40.52
N ARG A 30 -4.66 6.37 -41.19
CA ARG A 30 -3.99 5.87 -42.40
C ARG A 30 -2.80 4.98 -42.10
N MET A 31 -2.28 5.00 -40.86
CA MET A 31 -1.21 4.11 -40.45
C MET A 31 -1.74 2.67 -40.44
N LYS A 32 -1.17 1.84 -41.30
CA LYS A 32 -1.36 0.39 -41.25
C LYS A 32 -0.30 -0.17 -40.32
N PHE A 33 -0.71 -0.54 -39.12
CA PHE A 33 0.14 -1.29 -38.20
C PHE A 33 0.07 -2.77 -38.59
N ASN A 34 1.21 -3.45 -38.59
CA ASN A 34 1.19 -4.90 -38.60
C ASN A 34 0.39 -5.37 -37.37
N PRO A 35 -0.38 -6.46 -37.46
CA PRO A 35 -1.04 -7.03 -36.30
C PRO A 35 -0.02 -7.20 -35.19
N LEU A 36 -0.31 -6.63 -34.02
CA LEU A 36 0.54 -6.83 -32.85
C LEU A 36 0.58 -8.33 -32.58
N LYS A 37 1.76 -8.94 -32.75
CA LYS A 37 2.01 -10.28 -32.23
C LYS A 37 2.15 -10.13 -30.71
N TRP A 38 1.01 -10.16 -30.03
CA TRP A 38 0.96 -10.10 -28.59
C TRP A 38 1.08 -11.52 -28.05
N GLU A 39 2.29 -11.88 -27.62
CA GLU A 39 2.47 -13.02 -26.73
C GLU A 39 2.28 -12.48 -25.31
N VAL A 40 1.17 -12.86 -24.66
CA VAL A 40 0.99 -12.55 -23.25
C VAL A 40 2.15 -13.24 -22.51
N PRO A 41 3.04 -12.51 -21.84
CA PRO A 41 4.10 -13.16 -21.09
C PRO A 41 3.48 -14.05 -20.01
N GLU A 42 4.02 -15.26 -19.84
CA GLU A 42 3.67 -16.09 -18.69
C GLU A 42 4.19 -15.41 -17.42
N VAL A 43 3.32 -14.69 -16.74
CA VAL A 43 3.64 -14.00 -15.49
C VAL A 43 4.15 -15.04 -14.49
N GLY A 44 5.36 -14.82 -13.98
CA GLY A 44 5.97 -15.67 -12.96
C GLY A 44 6.75 -16.88 -13.46
N LYS A 45 6.90 -17.09 -14.78
CA LYS A 45 7.70 -18.22 -15.32
C LYS A 45 9.16 -18.23 -14.85
N GLU A 46 9.72 -17.04 -14.63
CA GLU A 46 11.10 -16.83 -14.17
C GLU A 46 11.20 -16.64 -12.65
N ILE A 47 10.10 -16.85 -11.91
CA ILE A 47 10.07 -16.70 -10.45
C ILE A 47 10.13 -18.09 -9.84
N ASN A 48 11.17 -18.34 -9.05
CA ASN A 48 11.25 -19.54 -8.25
C ASN A 48 10.34 -19.40 -7.03
N LYS A 49 9.56 -20.44 -6.73
CA LYS A 49 8.69 -20.50 -5.55
C LYS A 49 9.08 -21.72 -4.71
N THR A 50 9.47 -21.46 -3.46
CA THR A 50 9.80 -22.49 -2.48
C THR A 50 8.90 -22.36 -1.27
N VAL A 51 8.33 -23.47 -0.81
CA VAL A 51 7.60 -23.53 0.47
C VAL A 51 8.51 -24.19 1.49
N LEU A 52 8.87 -23.46 2.54
CA LEU A 52 9.69 -24.00 3.63
C LEU A 52 8.85 -24.88 4.56
N PRO A 53 9.47 -25.84 5.28
CA PRO A 53 8.78 -26.64 6.29
C PRO A 53 7.98 -25.84 7.33
N SER A 54 8.45 -24.64 7.69
CA SER A 54 7.74 -23.70 8.59
C SER A 54 6.44 -23.12 8.01
N GLY A 55 6.16 -23.33 6.72
CA GLY A 55 5.03 -22.76 5.99
C GLY A 55 5.33 -21.44 5.30
N THR A 56 6.50 -20.82 5.53
CA THR A 56 6.92 -19.61 4.81
C THR A 56 7.01 -19.89 3.31
N ILE A 57 6.41 -19.01 2.51
CA ILE A 57 6.56 -19.03 1.05
C ILE A 57 7.64 -18.05 0.64
N VAL A 58 8.67 -18.53 -0.05
CA VAL A 58 9.75 -17.71 -0.61
C VAL A 58 9.61 -17.66 -2.11
N TYR A 59 9.48 -16.46 -2.65
CA TYR A 59 9.58 -16.14 -4.06
C TYR A 59 10.97 -15.56 -4.31
N SER A 60 11.65 -16.02 -5.35
CA SER A 60 12.97 -15.49 -5.70
C SER A 60 13.18 -15.33 -7.19
N LYS A 61 13.98 -14.31 -7.54
CA LYS A 61 14.44 -14.07 -8.90
C LYS A 61 15.86 -13.51 -8.88
N GLU A 62 16.81 -14.29 -9.41
CA GLU A 62 18.18 -13.81 -9.59
C GLU A 62 18.21 -12.70 -10.64
N ASN A 63 18.94 -11.63 -10.34
CA ASN A 63 19.24 -10.55 -11.26
C ASN A 63 20.59 -9.92 -10.91
N SER A 64 21.64 -10.30 -11.65
CA SER A 64 23.01 -9.85 -11.45
C SER A 64 23.38 -8.55 -12.19
N THR A 65 22.38 -7.76 -12.65
CA THR A 65 22.63 -6.48 -13.34
C THR A 65 23.34 -5.46 -12.45
N LEU A 66 23.00 -5.44 -11.16
CA LEU A 66 23.63 -4.60 -10.14
C LEU A 66 23.94 -5.48 -8.91
N PRO A 67 25.01 -5.20 -8.15
CA PRO A 67 25.36 -5.97 -6.96
C PRO A 67 24.45 -5.64 -5.76
N ILE A 68 23.14 -5.57 -5.99
CA ILE A 68 22.11 -5.19 -5.03
C ILE A 68 21.17 -6.38 -4.82
N ILE A 69 20.78 -6.60 -3.58
CA ILE A 69 19.75 -7.56 -3.19
C ILE A 69 18.63 -6.79 -2.50
N GLU A 70 17.38 -7.10 -2.88
CA GLU A 70 16.17 -6.64 -2.21
C GLU A 70 15.45 -7.83 -1.59
N VAL A 71 15.17 -7.74 -0.28
CA VAL A 71 14.38 -8.71 0.47
C VAL A 71 13.14 -8.01 1.01
N THR A 72 11.97 -8.38 0.50
CA THR A 72 10.67 -7.91 1.02
C THR A 72 9.99 -9.03 1.78
N ILE A 73 9.72 -8.80 3.06
CA ILE A 73 8.98 -9.71 3.92
C ILE A 73 7.58 -9.15 4.10
N PHE A 74 6.57 -9.90 3.69
CA PHE A 74 5.15 -9.63 3.97
C PHE A 74 4.72 -10.48 5.15
N ILE A 75 4.11 -9.85 6.15
CA ILE A 75 3.61 -10.50 7.37
C ILE A 75 2.12 -10.22 7.49
N LYS A 76 1.31 -11.24 7.79
CA LYS A 76 -0.09 -11.08 8.18
C LYS A 76 -0.19 -10.43 9.58
N ALA A 77 0.07 -9.13 9.65
CA ALA A 77 0.18 -8.37 10.90
C ALA A 77 -0.59 -7.03 10.89
N GLY A 78 -1.51 -6.86 9.93
CA GLY A 78 -2.25 -5.61 9.79
C GLY A 78 -3.31 -5.38 10.89
N ALA A 79 -3.85 -4.16 10.92
CA ALA A 79 -4.83 -3.72 11.91
C ALA A 79 -6.10 -4.59 11.94
N ALA A 80 -6.46 -5.21 10.81
CA ALA A 80 -7.61 -6.08 10.64
C ALA A 80 -7.65 -7.28 11.59
N TYR A 81 -6.50 -7.69 12.14
CA TYR A 81 -6.36 -8.82 13.07
C TYR A 81 -6.33 -8.44 14.55
N LEU A 82 -6.47 -7.15 14.84
CA LEU A 82 -6.44 -6.59 16.20
C LEU A 82 -7.85 -6.16 16.65
N PRO A 83 -8.07 -5.96 17.95
CA PRO A 83 -9.32 -5.37 18.42
C PRO A 83 -9.55 -3.95 17.87
N GLU A 84 -10.79 -3.48 17.95
CA GLU A 84 -11.15 -2.09 17.64
C GLU A 84 -10.27 -1.09 18.41
N GLY A 85 -9.89 0.01 17.77
CA GLY A 85 -9.03 1.06 18.34
C GLY A 85 -7.52 0.82 18.19
N TYR A 86 -7.09 -0.34 17.68
CA TYR A 86 -5.67 -0.68 17.50
C TYR A 86 -5.10 -0.29 16.11
N GLY A 87 -5.79 0.57 15.35
CA GLY A 87 -5.44 0.87 13.95
C GLY A 87 -3.98 1.27 13.72
N LEU A 88 -3.37 2.02 14.64
CA LEU A 88 -1.96 2.46 14.54
C LEU A 88 -0.95 1.54 15.25
N VAL A 89 -1.41 0.47 15.88
CA VAL A 89 -0.54 -0.42 16.66
C VAL A 89 0.43 -1.23 15.80
N PRO A 90 0.04 -1.76 14.61
CA PRO A 90 1.00 -2.42 13.73
C PRO A 90 2.12 -1.48 13.27
N GLU A 91 1.78 -0.24 12.89
CA GLU A 91 2.77 0.78 12.54
C GLU A 91 3.70 1.10 13.72
N LEU A 92 3.15 1.27 14.94
CA LEU A 92 3.95 1.49 16.15
C LEU A 92 4.91 0.33 16.42
N LEU A 93 4.44 -0.90 16.26
CA LEU A 93 5.25 -2.10 16.42
C LEU A 93 6.41 -2.11 15.41
N LEU A 94 6.14 -1.89 14.12
CA LEU A 94 7.18 -1.83 13.08
C LEU A 94 8.21 -0.73 13.37
N ARG A 95 7.77 0.48 13.69
CA ARG A 95 8.68 1.60 13.99
C ARG A 95 9.58 1.29 15.18
N ASN A 96 9.04 0.66 16.22
CA ASN A 96 9.83 0.25 17.37
C ASN A 96 10.77 -0.91 17.03
N MET A 97 10.34 -1.93 16.28
CA MET A 97 11.24 -3.01 15.85
C MET A 97 12.43 -2.52 15.03
N LEU A 98 12.24 -1.47 14.22
CA LEU A 98 13.27 -0.92 13.35
C LEU A 98 14.18 0.12 14.01
N ARG A 99 13.80 0.66 15.18
CA ARG A 99 14.53 1.74 15.87
C ARG A 99 14.88 1.44 17.32
N GLY A 100 14.18 0.50 17.94
CA GLY A 100 14.27 0.11 19.35
C GLY A 100 15.39 -0.88 19.64
N GLY A 101 16.21 -1.21 18.65
CA GLY A 101 17.25 -2.20 18.80
C GLY A 101 16.72 -3.64 18.84
N THR A 102 17.65 -4.56 18.98
CA THR A 102 17.41 -6.01 18.97
C THR A 102 18.14 -6.67 20.13
N LYS A 103 18.17 -8.01 20.15
CA LYS A 103 18.95 -8.78 21.13
C LYS A 103 20.43 -8.41 21.12
N SER A 104 21.05 -8.22 19.94
CA SER A 104 22.48 -7.93 19.84
C SER A 104 22.81 -6.44 19.69
N PHE A 105 21.84 -5.59 19.36
CA PHE A 105 22.07 -4.18 19.05
C PHE A 105 21.23 -3.29 19.98
N SER A 106 21.86 -2.30 20.61
CA SER A 106 21.13 -1.17 21.18
C SER A 106 20.42 -0.36 20.07
N PRO A 107 19.46 0.51 20.42
CA PRO A 107 18.82 1.41 19.46
C PRO A 107 19.80 2.17 18.55
N GLU A 108 20.86 2.73 19.13
CA GLU A 108 21.87 3.51 18.42
C GLU A 108 22.74 2.62 17.52
N GLU A 109 23.25 1.51 18.06
CA GLU A 109 24.06 0.56 17.27
C GLU A 109 23.29 -0.06 16.09
N LEU A 110 21.99 -0.28 16.25
CA LEU A 110 21.13 -0.77 15.15
C LEU A 110 21.08 0.26 14.02
N ILE A 111 20.80 1.52 14.34
CA ILE A 111 20.69 2.61 13.36
C ILE A 111 22.05 2.84 12.69
N ASP A 112 23.13 2.94 13.48
CA ASP A 112 24.49 3.13 12.98
C ASP A 112 24.91 1.98 12.05
N SER A 113 24.55 0.74 12.40
CA SER A 113 24.84 -0.43 11.57
C SER A 113 24.13 -0.37 10.22
N ILE A 114 22.86 0.06 10.20
CA ILE A 114 22.08 0.23 8.98
C ILE A 114 22.67 1.34 8.11
N GLU A 115 22.93 2.52 8.69
CA GLU A 115 23.39 3.71 7.97
C GLU A 115 24.83 3.55 7.43
N TYR A 116 25.76 3.05 8.26
CA TYR A 116 27.15 2.87 7.86
C TYR A 116 27.30 1.90 6.67
N ASN A 117 26.43 0.90 6.59
CA ASN A 117 26.43 -0.09 5.52
C ASN A 117 25.50 0.27 4.35
N ALA A 118 24.93 1.48 4.35
CA ALA A 118 24.01 1.97 3.32
C ALA A 118 22.82 1.03 3.06
N ILE A 119 22.33 0.35 4.10
CA ILE A 119 21.17 -0.53 4.04
C ILE A 119 19.93 0.36 4.05
N GLN A 120 19.08 0.24 3.04
CA GLN A 120 17.80 0.93 3.01
C GLN A 120 16.71 0.01 3.55
N ILE A 121 16.00 0.47 4.59
CA ILE A 121 14.83 -0.22 5.12
C ILE A 121 13.59 0.62 4.86
N ARG A 122 12.59 0.01 4.24
CA ARG A 122 11.25 0.57 4.10
C ARG A 122 10.26 -0.35 4.76
N HIS A 123 9.29 0.20 5.48
CA HIS A 123 8.18 -0.57 6.01
C HIS A 123 6.84 0.02 5.57
N ARG A 124 5.81 -0.80 5.69
CA ARG A 124 4.44 -0.40 5.40
C ARG A 124 3.51 -1.17 6.33
N SER A 125 2.58 -0.46 6.94
CA SER A 125 1.48 -1.01 7.71
C SER A 125 0.19 -0.80 6.93
N GLU A 126 -0.42 -1.89 6.48
CA GLU A 126 -1.74 -1.90 5.83
C GLU A 126 -2.78 -2.57 6.74
N ASN A 127 -4.04 -2.57 6.30
CA ASN A 127 -5.13 -3.21 7.03
C ASN A 127 -4.91 -4.71 7.25
N GLU A 128 -4.53 -5.44 6.21
CA GLU A 128 -4.40 -6.91 6.29
C GLU A 128 -2.96 -7.39 6.44
N TYR A 129 -1.96 -6.55 6.19
CA TYR A 129 -0.57 -7.00 6.25
C TYR A 129 0.39 -5.86 6.61
N CYS A 130 1.56 -6.25 7.06
CA CYS A 130 2.71 -5.38 7.16
C CYS A 130 3.79 -5.86 6.19
N SER A 131 4.63 -4.95 5.70
CA SER A 131 5.82 -5.34 4.96
C SER A 131 7.05 -4.62 5.47
N ILE A 132 8.20 -5.30 5.40
CA ILE A 132 9.52 -4.73 5.64
C ILE A 132 10.39 -5.10 4.44
N THR A 133 10.95 -4.10 3.78
CA THR A 133 11.83 -4.25 2.62
C THR A 133 13.22 -3.78 2.97
N PHE A 134 14.21 -4.63 2.72
CA PHE A 134 15.62 -4.36 2.89
C PHE A 134 16.26 -4.32 1.51
N THR A 135 16.90 -3.21 1.15
CA THR A 135 17.68 -3.06 -0.08
C THR A 135 19.13 -2.78 0.28
N PHE A 136 20.07 -3.60 -0.20
CA PHE A 136 21.47 -3.54 0.24
C PHE A 136 22.44 -4.05 -0.82
N ASP A 137 23.70 -3.62 -0.76
CA ASP A 137 24.79 -4.17 -1.58
C ASP A 137 25.08 -5.61 -1.14
N LYS A 138 25.31 -6.53 -2.07
CA LYS A 138 25.57 -7.95 -1.79
C LYS A 138 26.70 -8.20 -0.79
N LYS A 139 27.66 -7.27 -0.66
CA LYS A 139 28.75 -7.34 0.32
C LYS A 139 28.26 -7.25 1.78
N ALA A 140 27.09 -6.66 2.01
CA ALA A 140 26.49 -6.52 3.33
C ALA A 140 25.61 -7.72 3.73
N ARG A 141 25.51 -8.77 2.89
CA ARG A 141 24.57 -9.89 3.08
C ARG A 141 24.67 -10.52 4.47
N ASP A 142 25.88 -10.82 4.96
CA ASP A 142 26.06 -11.51 6.24
C ASP A 142 25.52 -10.69 7.42
N LEU A 143 25.67 -9.36 7.36
CA LEU A 143 25.11 -8.44 8.35
C LEU A 143 23.58 -8.37 8.21
N VAL A 144 23.08 -8.23 6.99
CA VAL A 144 21.64 -8.10 6.73
C VAL A 144 20.87 -9.37 7.10
N GLU A 145 21.44 -10.56 6.87
CA GLU A 145 20.88 -11.83 7.34
C GLU A 145 20.64 -11.81 8.85
N LYS A 146 21.65 -11.35 9.61
CA LYS A 146 21.56 -11.20 11.07
C LYS A 146 20.52 -10.14 11.45
N LEU A 147 20.54 -8.98 10.80
CA LEU A 147 19.60 -7.89 11.09
C LEU A 147 18.16 -8.31 10.82
N ILE A 148 17.88 -8.96 9.69
CA ILE A 148 16.54 -9.44 9.36
C ILE A 148 16.05 -10.43 10.43
N TYR A 149 16.86 -11.43 10.79
CA TYR A 149 16.49 -12.39 11.81
C TYR A 149 16.20 -11.71 13.15
N GLU A 150 17.10 -10.84 13.61
CA GLU A 150 16.96 -10.20 14.91
C GLU A 150 15.83 -9.17 14.97
N ILE A 151 15.63 -8.39 13.90
CA ILE A 151 14.50 -7.46 13.81
C ILE A 151 13.19 -8.27 13.87
N LEU A 152 13.07 -9.34 13.10
CA LEU A 152 11.82 -10.11 13.02
C LEU A 152 11.52 -10.92 14.27
N PHE A 153 12.51 -11.60 14.86
CA PHE A 153 12.28 -12.63 15.88
C PHE A 153 12.88 -12.32 17.24
N ALA A 154 13.78 -11.34 17.34
CA ALA A 154 14.39 -10.93 18.60
C ALA A 154 14.44 -9.40 18.78
N PRO A 155 13.35 -8.64 18.50
CA PRO A 155 13.35 -7.21 18.75
C PRO A 155 13.37 -6.93 20.25
N ARG A 156 14.11 -5.90 20.65
CA ARG A 156 14.19 -5.50 22.06
C ARG A 156 12.89 -4.87 22.57
N ILE A 157 12.13 -4.27 21.67
CA ILE A 157 11.00 -3.38 21.93
C ILE A 157 11.38 -2.34 23.00
N ASP A 158 12.16 -1.33 22.65
CA ASP A 158 12.69 -0.37 23.63
C ASP A 158 11.61 0.61 24.12
N GLU A 159 11.58 0.84 25.43
CA GLU A 159 10.55 1.66 26.08
C GLU A 159 10.72 3.17 25.80
N SER A 160 11.95 3.65 25.68
CA SER A 160 12.20 5.05 25.34
C SER A 160 11.78 5.34 23.90
N VAL A 161 12.11 4.43 22.98
CA VAL A 161 11.68 4.49 21.58
C VAL A 161 10.17 4.34 21.45
N LEU A 162 9.54 3.48 22.26
CA LEU A 162 8.08 3.31 22.27
C LEU A 162 7.38 4.62 22.59
N ASN A 163 7.81 5.33 23.63
CA ASN A 163 7.21 6.60 24.04
C ASN A 163 7.42 7.70 22.99
N LEU A 164 8.61 7.73 22.37
CA LEU A 164 8.90 8.66 21.28
C LEU A 164 8.02 8.39 20.04
N GLU A 165 7.90 7.13 19.62
CA GLU A 165 7.12 6.75 18.44
C GLU A 165 5.62 6.93 18.64
N LYS A 166 5.09 6.77 19.87
CA LYS A 166 3.72 7.16 20.20
C LYS A 166 3.47 8.64 19.91
N ALA A 167 4.37 9.52 20.37
CA ALA A 167 4.26 10.96 20.13
C ALA A 167 4.33 11.30 18.64
N ARG A 168 5.27 10.68 17.91
CA ARG A 168 5.41 10.86 16.46
C ARG A 168 4.16 10.41 15.70
N LEU A 169 3.58 9.27 16.05
CA LEU A 169 2.34 8.79 15.43
C LEU A 169 1.14 9.70 15.74
N MET A 170 1.09 10.29 16.94
CA MET A 170 0.07 11.30 17.25
C MET A 170 0.23 12.55 16.37
N ASP A 171 1.46 12.97 16.10
CA ASP A 171 1.72 14.11 15.22
C ASP A 171 1.44 13.78 13.75
N ASP A 172 1.80 12.58 13.28
CA ASP A 172 1.43 12.08 11.95
C ASP A 172 -0.09 12.04 11.78
N TRP A 173 -0.82 11.60 12.81
CA TRP A 173 -2.28 11.61 12.81
C TRP A 173 -2.85 13.04 12.74
N ARG A 174 -2.29 13.99 13.51
CA ARG A 174 -2.70 15.40 13.43
C ARG A 174 -2.50 15.97 12.02
N ARG A 175 -1.37 15.66 11.39
CA ARG A 175 -1.08 16.07 10.01
C ARG A 175 -2.04 15.45 9.00
N THR A 176 -2.44 14.19 9.21
CA THR A 176 -3.48 13.52 8.42
C THR A 176 -4.78 14.31 8.47
N LEU A 177 -5.12 14.88 9.64
CA LEU A 177 -6.31 15.71 9.80
C LEU A 177 -6.19 17.08 9.11
N ASP A 178 -5.00 17.56 8.79
CA ASP A 178 -4.81 18.85 8.08
C ASP A 178 -5.05 18.71 6.56
N ASP A 179 -4.97 17.50 6.01
CA ASP A 179 -5.18 17.20 4.60
C ASP A 179 -6.64 16.82 4.30
N PRO A 180 -7.37 17.55 3.42
CA PRO A 180 -8.77 17.25 3.12
C PRO A 180 -9.01 15.89 2.44
N ASP A 181 -8.09 15.42 1.59
CA ASP A 181 -8.21 14.12 0.90
C ASP A 181 -8.03 12.98 1.90
N GLU A 182 -7.03 13.08 2.78
CA GLU A 182 -6.81 12.10 3.84
C GLU A 182 -7.97 12.04 4.83
N VAL A 183 -8.54 13.20 5.19
CA VAL A 183 -9.75 13.25 6.02
C VAL A 183 -10.94 12.60 5.33
N LEU A 184 -11.12 12.82 4.03
CA LEU A 184 -12.21 12.20 3.27
C LEU A 184 -12.06 10.67 3.20
N ASN A 185 -10.85 10.18 2.97
CA ASN A 185 -10.54 8.74 2.99
C ASN A 185 -10.77 8.15 4.39
N THR A 186 -10.29 8.80 5.44
CA THR A 186 -10.49 8.40 6.85
C THR A 186 -11.98 8.31 7.19
N LEU A 187 -12.76 9.34 6.88
CA LEU A 187 -14.20 9.36 7.15
C LEU A 187 -14.91 8.24 6.38
N THR A 188 -14.50 8.00 5.14
CA THR A 188 -15.04 6.91 4.33
C THR A 188 -14.78 5.56 4.98
N THR A 189 -13.55 5.27 5.40
CA THR A 189 -13.23 4.01 6.08
C THR A 189 -14.00 3.87 7.39
N MET A 190 -14.15 4.95 8.16
CA MET A 190 -14.98 4.93 9.37
C MET A 190 -16.45 4.62 9.09
N ILE A 191 -17.01 5.15 7.99
CA ILE A 191 -18.40 4.93 7.60
C ILE A 191 -18.61 3.49 7.12
N LEU A 192 -17.72 2.98 6.27
CA LEU A 192 -17.83 1.65 5.68
C LEU A 192 -17.58 0.54 6.71
N TYR A 193 -16.59 0.73 7.58
CA TYR A 193 -16.06 -0.33 8.43
C TYR A 193 -16.40 -0.16 9.90
N ARG A 194 -17.39 0.68 10.21
CA ARG A 194 -17.78 1.01 11.58
C ARG A 194 -17.99 -0.23 12.45
N GLY A 195 -17.37 -0.26 13.63
CA GLY A 195 -17.45 -1.36 14.59
C GLY A 195 -16.68 -2.61 14.17
N THR A 196 -15.73 -2.46 13.23
CA THR A 196 -14.81 -3.52 12.82
C THR A 196 -13.36 -3.05 12.97
N PRO A 197 -12.38 -3.96 13.03
CA PRO A 197 -10.96 -3.58 13.06
C PRO A 197 -10.47 -2.78 11.84
N LEU A 198 -11.24 -2.74 10.74
CA LEU A 198 -10.97 -1.96 9.54
C LEU A 198 -11.46 -0.49 9.66
N GLU A 199 -12.11 -0.13 10.78
CA GLU A 199 -12.37 1.27 11.11
C GLU A 199 -11.04 1.97 11.40
N ILE A 200 -10.44 2.59 10.37
CA ILE A 200 -9.15 3.32 10.46
C ILE A 200 -9.35 4.68 11.13
N ALA A 201 -9.97 4.70 12.31
CA ALA A 201 -9.85 5.80 13.25
C ALA A 201 -9.01 5.31 14.43
N PRO A 202 -7.78 5.80 14.60
CA PRO A 202 -7.01 5.46 15.78
C PRO A 202 -7.76 5.93 17.01
N ASP A 203 -7.99 4.99 17.93
CA ASP A 203 -8.25 5.37 19.31
C ASP A 203 -6.92 5.93 19.86
N THR A 204 -6.77 7.25 19.80
CA THR A 204 -5.59 7.94 20.30
C THR A 204 -5.34 7.65 21.79
N LEU A 205 -6.39 7.39 22.59
CA LEU A 205 -6.22 6.96 23.98
C LEU A 205 -5.64 5.56 24.06
N ARG A 206 -6.08 4.65 23.17
CA ARG A 206 -5.52 3.30 23.06
C ARG A 206 -4.04 3.34 22.71
N LEU A 207 -3.66 4.17 21.72
CA LEU A 207 -2.27 4.35 21.28
C LEU A 207 -1.39 4.87 22.42
N ILE A 208 -1.86 5.83 23.22
CA ILE A 208 -1.09 6.38 24.33
C ILE A 208 -0.87 5.32 25.43
N ASN A 209 -1.90 4.51 25.70
CA ASN A 209 -1.90 3.55 26.80
C ASN A 209 -1.32 2.17 26.46
N ILE A 210 -1.01 1.87 25.19
CA ILE A 210 -0.42 0.58 24.82
C ILE A 210 0.91 0.38 25.54
N THR A 211 1.11 -0.79 26.14
CA THR A 211 2.30 -1.09 26.94
C THR A 211 3.34 -1.83 26.12
N ARG A 212 4.61 -1.80 26.57
CA ARG A 212 5.68 -2.61 25.99
C ARG A 212 5.33 -4.10 26.00
N THR A 213 4.79 -4.59 27.12
CA THR A 213 4.38 -5.99 27.27
C THR A 213 3.33 -6.37 26.24
N GLU A 214 2.32 -5.52 26.07
CA GLU A 214 1.28 -5.75 25.06
C GLU A 214 1.83 -5.76 23.63
N LEU A 215 2.76 -4.85 23.30
CA LEU A 215 3.39 -4.82 21.99
C LEU A 215 4.22 -6.08 21.72
N LEU A 216 4.86 -6.64 22.76
CA LEU A 216 5.56 -7.92 22.68
C LEU A 216 4.61 -9.10 22.46
N GLU A 217 3.43 -9.11 23.09
CA GLU A 217 2.43 -10.16 22.85
C GLU A 217 1.86 -10.08 21.43
N ILE A 218 1.62 -8.87 20.92
CA ILE A 218 1.22 -8.64 19.53
C ILE A 218 2.32 -9.11 18.56
N HIS A 219 3.58 -8.78 18.85
CA HIS A 219 4.74 -9.23 18.09
C HIS A 219 4.79 -10.76 18.00
N LYS A 220 4.74 -11.46 19.15
CA LYS A 220 4.74 -12.93 19.20
C LYS A 220 3.61 -13.54 18.37
N LYS A 221 2.40 -12.96 18.43
CA LYS A 221 1.24 -13.47 17.69
C LYS A 221 1.44 -13.38 16.16
N PHE A 222 2.01 -12.29 15.67
CA PHE A 222 2.07 -12.01 14.23
C PHE A 222 3.36 -12.43 13.55
N PHE A 223 4.51 -12.23 14.21
CA PHE A 223 5.85 -12.48 13.64
C PHE A 223 6.23 -13.95 13.76
N GLN A 224 5.46 -14.77 13.06
CA GLN A 224 5.59 -16.21 12.97
C GLN A 224 5.92 -16.57 11.51
N PRO A 225 6.90 -17.44 11.22
CA PRO A 225 7.27 -17.77 9.84
C PRO A 225 6.10 -18.24 8.96
N LYS A 226 5.19 -19.06 9.50
CA LYS A 226 3.95 -19.48 8.83
C LYS A 226 3.03 -18.33 8.36
N ASN A 227 3.16 -17.14 8.95
CA ASN A 227 2.39 -15.94 8.62
C ASN A 227 3.12 -15.05 7.60
N MET A 228 4.27 -15.49 7.09
CA MET A 228 5.13 -14.72 6.22
C MET A 228 5.13 -15.24 4.78
N SER A 229 5.29 -14.29 3.86
CA SER A 229 5.78 -14.58 2.52
C SER A 229 6.92 -13.62 2.19
N VAL A 230 7.94 -14.13 1.52
CA VAL A 230 9.20 -13.41 1.29
C VAL A 230 9.46 -13.32 -0.20
N SER A 231 9.84 -12.15 -0.68
CA SER A 231 10.34 -11.93 -2.03
C SER A 231 11.83 -11.57 -1.95
N ILE A 232 12.67 -12.27 -2.72
CA ILE A 232 14.12 -12.05 -2.78
C ILE A 232 14.53 -11.84 -4.23
N VAL A 233 14.99 -10.63 -4.57
CA VAL A 233 15.36 -10.28 -5.94
C VAL A 233 16.72 -9.59 -5.95
N GLY A 234 17.62 -9.99 -6.85
CA GLY A 234 18.93 -9.33 -6.99
C GLY A 234 20.10 -10.27 -7.26
N ASP A 235 21.31 -9.77 -7.02
CA ASP A 235 22.57 -10.47 -7.30
C ASP A 235 22.94 -11.43 -6.16
N PHE A 236 22.41 -12.66 -6.24
CA PHE A 236 22.68 -13.73 -5.29
C PHE A 236 22.83 -15.09 -6.00
N ASP A 237 23.56 -16.00 -5.38
CA ASP A 237 23.65 -17.39 -5.80
C ASP A 237 22.60 -18.27 -5.08
N ILE A 238 22.31 -19.43 -5.68
CA ILE A 238 21.30 -20.38 -5.15
C ILE A 238 21.66 -20.91 -3.77
N ASP A 239 22.95 -21.13 -3.49
CA ASP A 239 23.42 -21.69 -2.22
C ASP A 239 23.16 -20.69 -1.08
N TRP A 240 23.45 -19.40 -1.32
CA TRP A 240 23.13 -18.31 -0.41
C TRP A 240 21.62 -18.21 -0.18
N LEU A 241 20.82 -18.21 -1.25
CA LEU A 241 19.37 -18.12 -1.15
C LEU A 241 18.79 -19.24 -0.28
N GLU A 242 19.20 -20.48 -0.52
CA GLU A 242 18.71 -21.64 0.24
C GLU A 242 19.12 -21.57 1.71
N LYS A 243 20.39 -21.23 1.96
CA LYS A 243 20.92 -21.09 3.33
C LYS A 243 20.18 -19.99 4.09
N PHE A 244 20.11 -18.79 3.52
CA PHE A 244 19.44 -17.64 4.13
C PHE A 244 17.96 -17.91 4.38
N SER A 245 17.26 -18.48 3.38
CA SER A 245 15.84 -18.79 3.51
C SER A 245 15.58 -19.75 4.67
N ARG A 246 16.43 -20.78 4.82
CA ARG A 246 16.31 -21.77 5.89
C ARG A 246 16.72 -21.23 7.26
N SER A 247 17.83 -20.49 7.35
CA SER A 247 18.31 -19.98 8.63
C SER A 247 17.40 -18.91 9.21
N THR A 248 16.76 -18.10 8.37
CA THR A 248 15.93 -16.98 8.82
C THR A 248 14.46 -17.35 8.94
N PHE A 249 13.90 -18.10 8.00
CA PHE A 249 12.45 -18.27 7.89
C PHE A 249 11.95 -19.69 8.13
N ASN A 250 12.80 -20.64 8.55
CA ASN A 250 12.39 -22.02 8.83
C ASN A 250 12.31 -22.35 10.33
N GLU A 251 12.33 -21.35 11.20
CA GLU A 251 12.16 -21.57 12.65
C GLU A 251 10.73 -22.04 12.94
N ASP A 252 10.60 -23.12 13.72
CA ASP A 252 9.30 -23.60 14.20
C ASP A 252 9.03 -23.02 15.59
N LEU A 253 8.31 -21.90 15.59
CA LEU A 253 7.98 -21.15 16.79
C LEU A 253 6.74 -21.70 17.54
N ASN A 254 6.13 -22.81 17.08
CA ASN A 254 5.03 -23.54 17.73
C ASN A 254 3.76 -22.75 18.12
N ASP A 255 3.61 -21.49 17.68
CA ASP A 255 2.38 -20.73 17.90
C ASP A 255 1.41 -20.96 16.74
N SER A 256 0.33 -21.70 16.99
CA SER A 256 -0.68 -22.07 16.00
C SER A 256 -1.86 -21.09 15.93
N THR A 257 -1.69 -19.83 16.34
CA THR A 257 -2.77 -18.83 16.23
C THR A 257 -3.22 -18.65 14.77
N VAL A 258 -4.52 -18.89 14.53
CA VAL A 258 -5.18 -18.65 13.24
C VAL A 258 -5.56 -17.18 13.19
N LEU A 259 -5.12 -16.48 12.14
CA LEU A 259 -5.44 -15.09 11.92
C LEU A 259 -6.70 -14.99 11.06
N VAL A 260 -7.76 -14.41 11.63
CA VAL A 260 -9.05 -14.23 10.96
C VAL A 260 -9.39 -12.74 10.98
N ILE A 261 -9.73 -12.21 9.80
CA ILE A 261 -10.27 -10.86 9.67
C ILE A 261 -11.79 -10.94 9.89
N PRO A 262 -12.36 -10.16 10.82
CA PRO A 262 -13.81 -10.08 10.95
C PRO A 262 -14.45 -9.60 9.65
N LYS A 263 -15.57 -10.20 9.26
CA LYS A 263 -16.32 -9.72 8.08
C LYS A 263 -16.88 -8.33 8.35
N SER A 264 -16.73 -7.43 7.38
CA SER A 264 -17.44 -6.15 7.39
C SER A 264 -18.95 -6.37 7.26
N LEU A 265 -19.73 -5.48 7.87
CA LEU A 265 -21.17 -5.42 7.65
C LEU A 265 -21.45 -4.63 6.37
N PRO A 266 -22.36 -5.08 5.50
CA PRO A 266 -22.67 -4.36 4.28
C PRO A 266 -23.28 -2.99 4.62
N VAL A 267 -22.90 -1.96 3.85
CA VAL A 267 -23.51 -0.65 3.98
C VAL A 267 -24.92 -0.67 3.38
N GLU A 268 -25.93 -0.62 4.25
CA GLU A 268 -27.32 -0.62 3.81
C GLU A 268 -27.78 0.76 3.30
N GLY A 269 -28.35 0.76 2.09
CA GLY A 269 -29.03 1.91 1.51
C GLY A 269 -28.10 3.01 0.99
N LYS A 270 -28.72 4.12 0.54
CA LYS A 270 -27.98 5.32 0.11
C LYS A 270 -27.90 6.28 1.29
N LYS A 271 -26.69 6.60 1.72
CA LYS A 271 -26.44 7.56 2.80
C LYS A 271 -25.60 8.71 2.28
N VAL A 272 -25.85 9.91 2.80
CA VAL A 272 -25.08 11.12 2.49
C VAL A 272 -24.58 11.68 3.80
N TYR A 273 -23.28 11.92 3.87
CA TYR A 273 -22.60 12.48 5.04
C TYR A 273 -22.02 13.84 4.69
N PHE A 274 -22.11 14.78 5.62
CA PHE A 274 -21.55 16.12 5.46
C PHE A 274 -20.50 16.37 6.54
N CYS A 275 -19.32 16.82 6.13
CA CYS A 275 -18.26 17.28 7.02
C CYS A 275 -17.94 18.73 6.68
N GLN A 276 -18.38 19.68 7.51
CA GLN A 276 -18.08 21.09 7.31
C GLN A 276 -16.68 21.40 7.86
N ARG A 277 -15.79 21.90 7.01
CA ARG A 277 -14.45 22.35 7.38
C ARG A 277 -14.17 23.75 6.82
N PRO A 278 -13.29 24.54 7.45
CA PRO A 278 -12.89 25.85 6.95
C PRO A 278 -11.85 25.70 5.83
N ILE A 279 -12.27 25.15 4.69
CA ILE A 279 -11.43 24.90 3.51
C ILE A 279 -12.00 25.65 2.29
N GLU A 280 -11.13 26.01 1.35
CA GLU A 280 -11.51 26.82 0.18
C GLU A 280 -12.23 26.00 -0.91
N GLN A 281 -11.98 24.69 -0.97
CA GLN A 281 -12.51 23.78 -1.99
C GLN A 281 -13.34 22.66 -1.35
N GLY A 282 -14.44 22.29 -2.00
CA GLY A 282 -15.29 21.18 -1.57
C GLY A 282 -14.81 19.85 -2.13
N TYR A 283 -14.88 18.81 -1.30
CA TYR A 283 -14.51 17.43 -1.66
C TYR A 283 -15.75 16.54 -1.63
N VAL A 284 -15.90 15.67 -2.62
CA VAL A 284 -17.04 14.75 -2.75
C VAL A 284 -16.54 13.36 -3.11
N MET A 285 -16.86 12.37 -2.28
CA MET A 285 -16.55 10.96 -2.55
C MET A 285 -17.84 10.16 -2.65
N LEU A 286 -17.93 9.33 -3.69
CA LEU A 286 -18.98 8.34 -3.84
C LEU A 286 -18.35 6.97 -3.68
N VAL A 287 -18.87 6.19 -2.74
CA VAL A 287 -18.27 4.92 -2.35
C VAL A 287 -19.33 3.85 -2.30
N GLN A 288 -18.98 2.68 -2.80
CA GLN A 288 -19.83 1.51 -2.82
C GLN A 288 -19.01 0.31 -2.37
N ASP A 289 -19.62 -0.52 -1.54
CA ASP A 289 -19.05 -1.81 -1.14
C ASP A 289 -18.87 -2.71 -2.36
N ALA A 290 -17.76 -3.45 -2.40
CA ALA A 290 -17.37 -4.30 -3.51
C ALA A 290 -16.88 -5.65 -2.98
N PRO A 291 -17.00 -6.73 -3.76
CA PRO A 291 -16.43 -8.02 -3.37
C PRO A 291 -14.92 -7.89 -3.09
N ASN A 292 -14.43 -8.66 -2.11
CA ASN A 292 -13.00 -8.78 -1.86
C ASN A 292 -12.27 -9.24 -3.14
N GLY A 293 -10.96 -9.06 -3.25
CA GLY A 293 -10.22 -9.35 -4.48
C GLY A 293 -10.24 -10.78 -5.03
N TYR A 294 -10.89 -11.73 -4.36
CA TYR A 294 -10.89 -13.16 -4.69
C TYR A 294 -12.15 -13.58 -5.44
N PHE A 295 -12.49 -12.88 -6.52
CA PHE A 295 -13.60 -13.24 -7.40
C PHE A 295 -13.18 -13.16 -8.87
N ASP A 296 -13.77 -14.03 -9.69
CA ASP A 296 -13.36 -14.25 -11.10
C ASP A 296 -13.36 -12.97 -11.96
N ASP A 297 -14.20 -12.00 -11.58
CA ASP A 297 -14.44 -10.78 -12.35
C ASP A 297 -13.68 -9.55 -11.83
N VAL A 298 -12.72 -9.72 -10.90
CA VAL A 298 -11.97 -8.61 -10.30
C VAL A 298 -11.29 -7.70 -11.33
N PHE A 299 -10.75 -8.28 -12.41
CA PHE A 299 -10.15 -7.52 -13.51
C PHE A 299 -11.16 -6.68 -14.29
N LYS A 300 -12.43 -7.08 -14.33
CA LYS A 300 -13.49 -6.27 -14.94
C LYS A 300 -13.72 -4.98 -14.15
N LEU A 301 -13.59 -5.01 -12.81
CA LEU A 301 -13.70 -3.80 -11.99
C LEU A 301 -12.52 -2.85 -12.21
N PHE A 302 -11.29 -3.36 -12.36
CA PHE A 302 -10.15 -2.51 -12.73
C PHE A 302 -10.37 -1.80 -14.07
N ILE A 303 -10.82 -2.53 -15.09
CA ILE A 303 -11.14 -1.95 -16.40
C ILE A 303 -12.28 -0.92 -16.28
N LEU A 304 -13.31 -1.22 -15.49
CA LEU A 304 -14.41 -0.29 -15.24
C LEU A 304 -13.91 1.00 -14.59
N SER A 305 -13.07 0.92 -13.55
CA SER A 305 -12.49 2.08 -12.90
C SER A 305 -11.63 2.92 -13.84
N ASP A 306 -10.86 2.27 -14.72
CA ASP A 306 -10.06 2.97 -15.73
C ASP A 306 -10.94 3.75 -16.73
N ILE A 307 -11.98 3.10 -17.25
CA ILE A 307 -12.98 3.73 -18.15
C ILE A 307 -13.68 4.91 -17.45
N LEU A 308 -14.00 4.77 -16.17
CA LEU A 308 -14.71 5.79 -15.40
C LEU A 308 -13.83 6.98 -15.05
N GLY A 309 -12.61 6.75 -14.57
CA GLY A 309 -11.77 7.80 -13.97
C GLY A 309 -10.26 7.58 -14.00
N GLY A 310 -9.74 6.60 -14.74
CA GLY A 310 -8.30 6.26 -14.75
C GLY A 310 -7.38 7.21 -15.53
N GLY A 311 -7.94 8.18 -16.26
CA GLY A 311 -7.12 9.14 -17.01
C GLY A 311 -7.89 10.26 -17.69
N PHE A 312 -7.19 11.10 -18.45
CA PHE A 312 -7.76 12.32 -19.05
C PHE A 312 -8.92 12.08 -20.04
N ASN A 313 -8.97 10.90 -20.66
CA ASN A 313 -10.04 10.50 -21.58
C ASN A 313 -11.16 9.69 -20.91
N SER A 314 -11.09 9.51 -19.59
CA SER A 314 -12.10 8.78 -18.83
C SER A 314 -13.43 9.55 -18.77
N LYS A 315 -14.52 8.84 -18.48
CA LYS A 315 -15.86 9.42 -18.51
C LYS A 315 -16.05 10.58 -17.53
N ILE A 316 -15.58 10.44 -16.29
CA ILE A 316 -15.77 11.47 -15.26
C ILE A 316 -14.91 12.70 -15.55
N VAL A 317 -13.65 12.50 -16.00
CA VAL A 317 -12.75 13.59 -16.35
C VAL A 317 -13.27 14.36 -17.55
N SER A 318 -13.69 13.66 -18.61
CA SER A 318 -14.28 14.30 -19.79
C SER A 318 -15.53 15.09 -19.42
N LYS A 319 -16.46 14.48 -18.70
CA LYS A 319 -17.76 15.09 -18.48
C LYS A 319 -17.75 16.16 -17.39
N VAL A 320 -17.25 15.84 -16.20
CA VAL A 320 -17.37 16.69 -15.02
C VAL A 320 -16.32 17.80 -15.05
N ARG A 321 -15.07 17.47 -15.37
CA ARG A 321 -13.96 18.44 -15.40
C ARG A 321 -13.89 19.20 -16.72
N ASN A 322 -13.81 18.51 -17.87
CA ASN A 322 -13.52 19.19 -19.15
C ASN A 322 -14.74 19.88 -19.76
N GLU A 323 -15.88 19.20 -19.83
CA GLU A 323 -17.09 19.75 -20.47
C GLU A 323 -17.88 20.69 -19.56
N LEU A 324 -18.08 20.30 -18.30
CA LEU A 324 -18.92 21.06 -17.36
C LEU A 324 -18.14 22.03 -16.46
N GLY A 325 -16.83 21.86 -16.31
CA GLY A 325 -16.01 22.73 -15.46
C GLY A 325 -16.40 22.71 -13.98
N LEU A 326 -16.99 21.62 -13.48
CA LEU A 326 -17.56 21.55 -12.13
C LEU A 326 -16.55 21.12 -11.06
N ALA A 327 -15.45 20.49 -11.46
CA ALA A 327 -14.42 20.01 -10.56
C ALA A 327 -13.03 20.28 -11.14
N TYR A 328 -12.10 20.61 -10.26
CA TYR A 328 -10.69 20.79 -10.63
C TYR A 328 -10.03 19.43 -10.92
N GLU A 329 -10.30 18.45 -10.07
CA GLU A 329 -9.83 17.07 -10.17
C GLU A 329 -10.99 16.08 -10.02
N THR A 330 -10.88 14.96 -10.72
CA THR A 330 -11.85 13.86 -10.67
C THR A 330 -11.13 12.55 -10.96
N TYR A 331 -11.41 11.52 -10.18
CA TYR A 331 -10.85 10.19 -10.37
C TYR A 331 -11.88 9.12 -9.99
N ALA A 332 -11.63 7.88 -10.42
CA ALA A 332 -12.36 6.71 -9.98
C ALA A 332 -11.37 5.57 -9.86
N TYR A 333 -11.42 4.84 -8.76
CA TYR A 333 -10.57 3.69 -8.52
C TYR A 333 -11.37 2.55 -7.91
N PHE A 334 -10.85 1.34 -8.07
CA PHE A 334 -11.31 0.15 -7.37
C PHE A 334 -10.15 -0.33 -6.52
N ASN A 335 -10.40 -0.56 -5.24
CA ASN A 335 -9.40 -1.09 -4.32
C ASN A 335 -9.70 -2.57 -4.05
N ILE A 336 -8.70 -3.42 -4.29
CA ILE A 336 -8.77 -4.87 -4.10
C ILE A 336 -8.51 -5.28 -2.65
N LEU A 337 -7.85 -4.41 -1.88
CA LEU A 337 -7.50 -4.58 -0.48
C LEU A 337 -8.33 -3.59 0.35
N SER A 338 -9.48 -4.05 0.81
CA SER A 338 -10.28 -3.41 1.85
C SER A 338 -9.80 -3.84 3.23
#